data_AF-X1UXQ7-F1
#
_entry.id   AF-X1UXQ7-F1
#
_cell.length_a   1.000
_cell.length_b   1.000
_cell.length_c   1.000
_cell.angle_alpha   90.00
_cell.angle_beta   90.00
_cell.angle_gamma   90.00
#
_symmetry.space_group_name_H-M   'P 1'
#
loop_
_entity.id
_entity.type
_entity.pdbx_description
1 polymer ?
#
loop_
_entity_poly.entity_id
_entity_poly.type
_entity_poly.pdbx_seq_one_letter_code
_entity_poly.pdbx_strand_id
1 'polypeptide(L)'
;MKDLGKMKSNLYYDGRELDRLDDLQMRCLDTIGTTFEVFDNPEFKDLIQVKSHLTGDIINRFTHIHHSTDDLHKKQDMTRKLCQKVGGCIQRCMGCDAANAIYNVSYEADKINKGESNYHENFKKWLLRFQQEDLIAAGAQTDVKGDRIKRPADQLDPDMYVHVVERKKDGIVVVGCKLHISEASVSDELLVIPTYRQNCAAFSGAIFGFLIMYLLSLSFNLGLIKSR
;
A
#
# COMPACT_ATOMS: atom_id res chain seq x y z
N MET A 1 11.55 12.67 2.05
CA MET A 1 11.57 13.70 3.13
C MET A 1 10.86 15.00 2.73
N LYS A 2 11.36 15.75 1.74
CA LYS A 2 10.76 17.05 1.35
C LYS A 2 9.28 16.95 0.94
N ASP A 3 8.90 15.91 0.21
CA ASP A 3 7.50 15.73 -0.24
C ASP A 3 6.61 15.17 0.87
N LEU A 4 7.12 14.24 1.68
CA LEU A 4 6.45 13.73 2.87
C LEU A 4 6.03 14.85 3.84
N GLY A 5 6.89 15.85 4.06
CA GLY A 5 6.59 17.01 4.92
C GLY A 5 5.53 17.98 4.37
N LYS A 6 5.13 17.86 3.10
CA LYS A 6 4.03 18.65 2.51
C LYS A 6 2.66 17.99 2.65
N MET A 7 2.63 16.70 3.04
CA MET A 7 1.38 15.97 3.18
C MET A 7 0.57 16.54 4.35
N LYS A 8 -0.74 16.33 4.31
CA LYS A 8 -1.64 16.76 5.37
C LYS A 8 -1.19 16.17 6.72
N SER A 9 -1.22 17.01 7.74
CA SER A 9 -1.04 16.59 9.11
C SER A 9 -2.33 15.91 9.60
N ASN A 10 -2.24 14.60 9.82
CA ASN A 10 -3.36 13.74 10.21
C ASN A 10 -2.91 12.49 10.96
N LEU A 11 -1.69 12.50 11.50
CA LEU A 11 -1.19 11.44 12.36
C LEU A 11 -1.46 11.82 13.81
N TYR A 12 -1.77 10.82 14.62
CA TYR A 12 -2.02 11.02 16.05
C TYR A 12 -1.25 9.99 16.86
N TYR A 13 -0.57 10.46 17.91
CA TYR A 13 0.13 9.64 18.88
C TYR A 13 -0.14 10.20 20.27
N ASP A 14 -0.56 9.33 21.21
CA ASP A 14 -0.89 9.70 22.59
C ASP A 14 -1.87 10.90 22.70
N GLY A 15 -2.92 10.88 21.85
CA GLY A 15 -3.97 11.91 21.82
C GLY A 15 -3.53 13.26 21.24
N ARG A 16 -2.31 13.37 20.69
CA ARG A 16 -1.80 14.59 20.07
C ARG A 16 -1.54 14.36 18.59
N GLU A 17 -1.72 15.42 17.82
CA GLU A 17 -1.33 15.44 16.41
C GLU A 17 0.20 15.35 16.31
N LEU A 18 0.67 14.53 15.37
CA LEU A 18 2.07 14.22 15.14
C LEU A 18 2.46 14.65 13.72
N ASP A 19 3.56 15.38 13.59
CA ASP A 19 4.10 15.70 12.27
C ASP A 19 4.71 14.44 11.61
N ARG A 20 4.67 14.37 10.28
CA ARG A 20 5.22 13.22 9.54
C ARG A 20 6.75 13.12 9.62
N LEU A 21 7.42 14.25 9.89
CA LEU A 21 8.86 14.36 10.09
C LEU A 21 9.21 14.53 11.57
N ASP A 22 8.28 14.23 12.49
CA ASP A 22 8.55 14.22 13.92
C ASP A 22 9.67 13.21 14.26
N ASP A 23 10.46 13.53 15.29
CA ASP A 23 11.58 12.71 15.77
C ASP A 23 11.16 11.25 16.07
N LEU A 24 9.91 11.03 16.48
CA LEU A 24 9.37 9.68 16.70
C LEU A 24 9.32 8.82 15.42
N GLN A 25 9.21 9.44 14.24
CA GLN A 25 9.21 8.77 12.94
C GLN A 25 10.62 8.52 12.41
N MET A 26 11.65 9.22 12.89
CA MET A 26 12.97 9.26 12.25
C MET A 26 13.61 7.89 12.09
N ARG A 27 13.50 7.00 13.09
CA ARG A 27 14.03 5.63 12.97
C ARG A 27 13.38 4.83 11.83
N CYS A 28 12.09 5.04 11.59
CA CYS A 28 11.36 4.44 10.47
C CYS A 28 11.83 5.06 9.14
N LEU A 29 11.97 6.38 9.10
CA LEU A 29 12.42 7.11 7.91
C LEU A 29 13.84 6.74 7.51
N ASP A 30 14.77 6.60 8.46
CA ASP A 30 16.15 6.19 8.21
C ASP A 30 16.24 4.75 7.68
N THR A 31 15.39 3.86 8.22
CA THR A 31 15.29 2.46 7.76
C THR A 31 14.82 2.39 6.31
N ILE A 32 13.76 3.13 5.95
CA ILE A 32 13.28 3.20 4.57
C ILE A 32 14.31 3.94 3.68
N GLY A 33 14.95 4.98 4.22
CA GLY A 33 15.99 5.78 3.56
C GLY A 33 17.15 4.92 3.05
N THR A 34 17.52 3.87 3.80
CA THR A 34 18.52 2.89 3.37
C THR A 34 18.19 2.29 1.99
N THR A 35 16.91 2.11 1.64
CA THR A 35 16.49 1.56 0.33
C THR A 35 16.77 2.50 -0.84
N PHE A 36 16.88 3.80 -0.58
CA PHE A 36 17.27 4.81 -1.56
C PHE A 36 18.79 4.97 -1.59
N GLU A 37 19.44 4.98 -0.43
CA GLU A 37 20.90 5.10 -0.33
C GLU A 37 21.65 3.99 -1.06
N VAL A 38 21.14 2.76 -1.01
CA VAL A 38 21.77 1.63 -1.69
C VAL A 38 21.58 1.65 -3.21
N PHE A 39 20.73 2.53 -3.75
CA PHE A 39 20.40 2.55 -5.17
C PHE A 39 21.65 2.70 -6.06
N ASP A 40 22.54 3.63 -5.68
CA ASP A 40 23.80 3.88 -6.39
C ASP A 40 25.00 3.10 -5.82
N ASN A 41 24.78 2.25 -4.81
CA ASN A 41 25.84 1.44 -4.22
C ASN A 41 26.21 0.27 -5.18
N PRO A 42 27.46 0.17 -5.65
CA PRO A 42 27.89 -0.89 -6.56
C PRO A 42 27.61 -2.31 -6.05
N GLU A 43 27.64 -2.52 -4.73
CA GLU A 43 27.41 -3.82 -4.10
C GLU A 43 25.94 -4.27 -4.16
N PHE A 44 25.02 -3.33 -4.37
CA PHE A 44 23.58 -3.57 -4.44
C PHE A 44 23.00 -3.40 -5.84
N LYS A 45 23.77 -2.81 -6.77
CA LYS A 45 23.31 -2.39 -8.09
C LYS A 45 22.48 -3.46 -8.82
N ASP A 46 22.98 -4.68 -8.91
CA ASP A 46 22.29 -5.79 -9.61
C ASP A 46 20.99 -6.25 -8.94
N LEU A 47 20.85 -5.96 -7.64
CA LEU A 47 19.68 -6.29 -6.83
C LEU A 47 18.66 -5.16 -6.80
N ILE A 48 19.10 -3.91 -6.62
CA ILE A 48 18.21 -2.76 -6.39
C ILE A 48 17.78 -2.08 -7.69
N GLN A 49 18.61 -2.09 -8.74
CA GLN A 49 18.29 -1.47 -10.02
C GLN A 49 17.66 -2.49 -10.97
N VAL A 50 16.61 -2.08 -11.68
CA VAL A 50 15.95 -2.88 -12.71
C VAL A 50 15.38 -1.98 -13.79
N LYS A 51 15.28 -2.47 -15.02
CA LYS A 51 14.61 -1.74 -16.10
C LYS A 51 13.10 -1.86 -15.95
N SER A 52 12.40 -0.74 -15.95
CA SER A 52 10.95 -0.72 -16.01
C SER A 52 10.47 -1.37 -17.32
N HIS A 53 9.48 -2.25 -17.20
CA HIS A 53 8.78 -2.80 -18.37
C HIS A 53 7.82 -1.79 -19.03
N LEU A 54 7.49 -0.68 -18.33
CA LEU A 54 6.62 0.37 -18.87
C LEU A 54 7.40 1.40 -19.67
N THR A 55 8.57 1.83 -19.16
CA THR A 55 9.31 2.97 -19.74
C THR A 55 10.70 2.59 -20.25
N GLY A 56 11.27 1.48 -19.80
CA GLY A 56 12.66 1.11 -20.08
C GLY A 56 13.70 1.80 -19.18
N ASP A 57 13.28 2.76 -18.36
CA ASP A 57 14.14 3.49 -17.43
C ASP A 57 14.63 2.57 -16.30
N ILE A 58 15.77 2.94 -15.70
CA ILE A 58 16.26 2.27 -14.49
C ILE A 58 15.47 2.79 -13.30
N ILE A 59 14.79 1.88 -12.60
CA ILE A 59 13.93 2.16 -11.45
C ILE A 59 14.40 1.35 -10.23
N ASN A 60 13.94 1.75 -9.06
CA ASN A 60 14.13 0.98 -7.84
C ASN A 60 13.29 -0.30 -7.90
N ARG A 61 13.89 -1.47 -7.62
CA ARG A 61 13.19 -2.77 -7.68
C ARG A 61 11.98 -2.85 -6.75
N PHE A 62 11.90 -2.04 -5.70
CA PHE A 62 10.69 -1.92 -4.88
C PHE A 62 9.46 -1.36 -5.63
N THR A 63 9.66 -0.73 -6.79
CA THR A 63 8.60 -0.20 -7.65
C THR A 63 8.33 -1.05 -8.90
N HIS A 64 9.02 -2.19 -9.03
CA HIS A 64 8.97 -3.05 -10.22
C HIS A 64 7.86 -4.09 -10.15
N ILE A 65 7.23 -4.35 -11.30
CA ILE A 65 6.36 -5.51 -11.50
C ILE A 65 7.21 -6.64 -12.07
N HIS A 66 7.19 -7.81 -11.43
CA HIS A 66 8.05 -8.94 -11.77
C HIS A 66 7.60 -9.62 -13.07
N HIS A 67 8.51 -9.75 -14.03
CA HIS A 67 8.23 -10.36 -15.35
C HIS A 67 8.93 -11.71 -15.55
N SER A 68 9.66 -12.20 -14.54
CA SER A 68 10.39 -13.46 -14.61
C SER A 68 10.60 -14.10 -13.23
N THR A 69 10.99 -15.36 -13.21
CA THR A 69 11.45 -16.04 -11.98
C THR A 69 12.70 -15.39 -11.41
N ASP A 70 13.60 -14.89 -12.27
CA ASP A 70 14.79 -14.13 -11.86
C ASP A 70 14.42 -12.85 -11.10
N ASP A 71 13.38 -12.12 -11.53
CA ASP A 71 12.88 -10.95 -10.79
C ASP A 71 12.42 -11.30 -9.38
N LEU A 72 11.73 -12.43 -9.22
CA LEU A 72 11.27 -12.94 -7.92
C LEU A 72 12.46 -13.31 -7.02
N HIS A 73 13.45 -14.01 -7.57
CA HIS A 73 14.68 -14.36 -6.84
C HIS A 73 15.45 -13.10 -6.41
N LYS A 74 15.67 -12.15 -7.33
CA LYS A 74 16.36 -10.89 -7.03
C LYS A 74 15.61 -10.08 -5.97
N LYS A 75 14.27 -10.06 -5.98
CA LYS A 75 13.50 -9.40 -4.91
C LYS A 75 13.76 -10.03 -3.55
N GLN A 76 13.84 -11.36 -3.46
CA GLN A 76 14.14 -12.05 -2.20
C GLN A 76 15.57 -11.80 -1.74
N ASP A 77 16.57 -11.90 -2.63
CA ASP A 77 17.97 -11.66 -2.30
C ASP A 77 18.22 -10.21 -1.89
N MET A 78 17.62 -9.25 -2.62
CA MET A 78 17.61 -7.83 -2.25
C MET A 78 17.03 -7.63 -0.86
N THR A 79 15.85 -8.20 -0.59
CA THR A 79 15.17 -8.06 0.71
C THR A 79 16.03 -8.63 1.83
N ARG A 80 16.57 -9.84 1.66
CA ARG A 80 17.45 -10.49 2.64
C ARG A 80 18.66 -9.62 2.96
N LYS A 81 19.35 -9.12 1.93
CA LYS A 81 20.55 -8.31 2.08
C LYS A 81 20.26 -6.98 2.77
N LEU A 82 19.16 -6.32 2.42
CA LEU A 82 18.74 -5.08 3.07
C LEU A 82 18.30 -5.31 4.52
N CYS A 83 17.56 -6.39 4.81
CA CYS A 83 17.18 -6.74 6.18
C CYS A 83 18.41 -6.98 7.07
N GLN A 84 19.46 -7.62 6.54
CA GLN A 84 20.74 -7.78 7.24
C GLN A 84 21.44 -6.43 7.49
N LYS A 85 21.34 -5.48 6.55
CA LYS A 85 21.92 -4.15 6.68
C LYS A 85 21.20 -3.29 7.72
N VAL A 86 19.86 -3.30 7.74
CA VAL A 86 19.06 -2.50 8.69
C VAL A 86 18.79 -3.20 10.03
N GLY A 87 19.07 -4.50 10.12
CA GLY A 87 18.85 -5.30 11.32
C GLY A 87 17.39 -5.65 11.61
N GLY A 88 16.51 -5.66 10.59
CA GLY A 88 15.07 -5.87 10.80
C GLY A 88 14.22 -5.70 9.54
N CYS A 89 12.97 -5.26 9.72
CA CYS A 89 12.04 -4.98 8.62
C CYS A 89 12.49 -3.76 7.82
N ILE A 90 12.58 -3.89 6.49
CA ILE A 90 12.99 -2.80 5.58
C ILE A 90 11.83 -1.90 5.11
N GLN A 91 10.59 -2.21 5.52
CA GLN A 91 9.41 -1.35 5.41
C GLN A 91 8.95 -0.92 3.99
N ARG A 92 9.52 -1.50 2.94
CA ARG A 92 9.14 -1.22 1.53
C ARG A 92 8.64 -2.45 0.76
N CYS A 93 8.64 -3.63 1.39
CA CYS A 93 8.21 -4.88 0.77
C CYS A 93 6.72 -4.89 0.41
N MET A 94 5.87 -4.41 1.33
CA MET A 94 4.42 -4.59 1.24
C MET A 94 3.81 -3.81 0.08
N GLY A 95 4.30 -2.59 -0.19
CA GLY A 95 3.92 -1.82 -1.38
C GLY A 95 4.26 -2.55 -2.68
N CYS A 96 5.47 -3.09 -2.79
CA CYS A 96 5.92 -3.88 -3.94
C CYS A 96 5.03 -5.12 -4.16
N ASP A 97 4.80 -5.90 -3.11
CA ASP A 97 4.01 -7.14 -3.17
C ASP A 97 2.54 -6.84 -3.51
N ALA A 98 1.96 -5.79 -2.90
CA ALA A 98 0.61 -5.34 -3.20
C ALA A 98 0.48 -4.85 -4.66
N ALA A 99 1.43 -4.04 -5.15
CA ALA A 99 1.44 -3.56 -6.52
C ALA A 99 1.51 -4.71 -7.54
N ASN A 100 2.35 -5.72 -7.29
CA ASN A 100 2.45 -6.92 -8.12
C ASN A 100 1.15 -7.73 -8.15
N ALA A 101 0.53 -7.94 -6.99
CA ALA A 101 -0.76 -8.65 -6.91
C ALA A 101 -1.85 -7.88 -7.67
N ILE A 102 -1.96 -6.58 -7.40
CA ILE A 102 -2.91 -5.67 -8.00
C ILE A 102 -2.77 -5.64 -9.54
N TYR A 103 -1.54 -5.56 -10.06
CA TYR A 103 -1.28 -5.51 -11.50
C TYR A 103 -1.95 -6.68 -12.22
N ASN A 104 -1.76 -7.90 -11.70
CA ASN A 104 -2.34 -9.11 -12.27
C ASN A 104 -3.85 -9.21 -12.05
N VAL A 105 -4.28 -8.89 -10.84
CA VAL A 105 -5.68 -9.04 -10.43
C VAL A 105 -6.59 -8.03 -11.13
N SER A 106 -6.12 -6.81 -11.37
CA SER A 106 -6.84 -5.80 -12.16
C SER A 106 -7.05 -6.21 -13.61
N TYR A 107 -6.05 -6.84 -14.23
CA TYR A 107 -6.13 -7.36 -15.59
C TYR A 107 -7.20 -8.45 -15.72
N GLU A 108 -7.18 -9.44 -14.82
CA GLU A 108 -8.17 -10.52 -14.83
C GLU A 108 -9.58 -10.00 -14.48
N ALA A 109 -9.70 -9.00 -13.60
CA ALA A 109 -10.98 -8.38 -13.29
C ALA A 109 -11.60 -7.69 -14.52
N ASP A 110 -10.84 -6.89 -15.27
CA ASP A 110 -11.35 -6.24 -16.48
C ASP A 110 -11.75 -7.26 -17.56
N LYS A 111 -10.99 -8.37 -17.68
CA LYS A 111 -11.31 -9.48 -18.59
C LYS A 111 -12.62 -10.18 -18.20
N ILE A 112 -12.84 -10.43 -16.91
CA ILE A 112 -14.06 -11.06 -16.39
C ILE A 112 -15.27 -10.11 -16.55
N ASN A 113 -15.07 -8.82 -16.33
CA ASN A 113 -16.10 -7.78 -16.43
C ASN A 113 -16.39 -7.36 -17.89
N LYS A 114 -15.79 -8.02 -18.89
CA LYS A 114 -16.06 -7.81 -20.33
C LYS A 114 -16.02 -6.35 -20.78
N GLY A 115 -15.13 -5.55 -20.20
CA GLY A 115 -14.96 -4.13 -20.53
C GLY A 115 -15.90 -3.17 -19.79
N GLU A 116 -16.66 -3.64 -18.79
CA GLU A 116 -17.45 -2.76 -17.91
C GLU A 116 -16.58 -2.00 -16.89
N SER A 117 -15.31 -2.37 -16.73
CA SER A 117 -14.33 -1.71 -15.88
C SER A 117 -13.05 -1.36 -16.64
N ASN A 118 -12.30 -0.41 -16.09
CA ASN A 118 -11.00 0.06 -16.61
C ASN A 118 -9.92 0.01 -15.52
N TYR A 119 -9.97 -1.01 -14.68
CA TYR A 119 -9.16 -1.11 -13.48
C TYR A 119 -7.68 -1.24 -13.79
N HIS A 120 -7.32 -2.05 -14.78
CA HIS A 120 -5.93 -2.30 -15.13
C HIS A 120 -5.27 -1.07 -15.76
N GLU A 121 -5.95 -0.37 -16.66
CA GLU A 121 -5.44 0.87 -17.24
C GLU A 121 -5.31 1.99 -16.19
N ASN A 122 -6.26 2.10 -15.27
CA ASN A 122 -6.14 3.04 -14.15
C ASN A 122 -4.95 2.68 -13.24
N PHE A 123 -4.73 1.40 -12.98
CA PHE A 123 -3.58 0.95 -12.20
C PHE A 123 -2.25 1.23 -12.91
N LYS A 124 -2.15 1.00 -14.23
CA LYS A 124 -0.94 1.31 -15.00
C LYS A 124 -0.60 2.80 -14.97
N LYS A 125 -1.59 3.70 -14.98
CA LYS A 125 -1.37 5.15 -14.82
C LYS A 125 -0.77 5.47 -13.46
N TRP A 126 -1.27 4.85 -12.39
CA TRP A 126 -0.67 4.99 -11.06
C TRP A 126 0.73 4.38 -11.00
N LEU A 127 0.92 3.18 -11.56
CA LEU A 127 2.21 2.48 -11.58
C LEU A 127 3.29 3.28 -12.30
N LEU A 128 2.94 3.96 -13.40
CA LEU A 128 3.85 4.86 -14.10
C LEU A 128 4.37 5.96 -13.16
N ARG A 129 3.47 6.61 -12.41
CA ARG A 129 3.83 7.61 -11.41
C ARG A 129 4.65 7.01 -10.27
N PHE A 130 4.22 5.85 -9.75
CA PHE A 130 4.90 5.11 -8.68
C PHE A 130 6.36 4.81 -9.02
N GLN A 131 6.63 4.44 -10.28
CA GLN A 131 7.97 4.19 -10.79
C GLN A 131 8.78 5.46 -11.05
N GLN A 132 8.18 6.47 -11.69
CA GLN A 132 8.87 7.70 -12.07
C GLN A 132 9.25 8.58 -10.87
N GLU A 133 8.40 8.59 -9.84
CA GLU A 133 8.62 9.39 -8.62
C GLU A 133 9.31 8.58 -7.50
N ASP A 134 9.66 7.30 -7.74
CA ASP A 134 10.25 6.36 -6.77
C ASP A 134 9.51 6.36 -5.40
N LEU A 135 8.17 6.32 -5.45
CA LEU A 135 7.31 6.48 -4.28
C LEU A 135 7.41 5.29 -3.31
N ILE A 136 6.97 5.52 -2.08
CA ILE A 136 6.74 4.50 -1.06
C ILE A 136 5.23 4.27 -0.95
N ALA A 137 4.81 3.01 -1.05
CA ALA A 137 3.42 2.61 -0.84
C ALA A 137 3.33 1.61 0.32
N ALA A 138 2.31 1.76 1.16
CA ALA A 138 1.97 0.75 2.17
C ALA A 138 0.83 -0.15 1.68
N GLY A 139 0.95 -1.45 1.94
CA GLY A 139 -0.12 -2.42 1.69
C GLY A 139 -1.16 -2.41 2.81
N ALA A 140 -2.31 -1.77 2.58
CA ALA A 140 -3.36 -1.62 3.58
C ALA A 140 -4.42 -2.74 3.46
N GLN A 141 -4.05 -3.96 3.89
CA GLN A 141 -4.90 -5.14 3.74
C GLN A 141 -5.80 -5.42 4.95
N THR A 142 -5.23 -5.50 6.14
CA THR A 142 -5.91 -6.07 7.33
C THR A 142 -6.92 -5.11 7.91
N ASP A 143 -8.21 -5.46 7.88
CA ASP A 143 -9.28 -4.74 8.59
C ASP A 143 -9.28 -5.01 10.11
N VAL A 144 -10.07 -4.25 10.87
CA VAL A 144 -10.30 -4.47 12.31
C VAL A 144 -10.90 -5.85 12.60
N LYS A 145 -11.76 -6.33 11.68
CA LYS A 145 -12.41 -7.65 11.65
C LYS A 145 -13.48 -7.93 12.71
N GLY A 146 -13.59 -7.15 13.78
CA GLY A 146 -14.66 -7.30 14.78
C GLY A 146 -14.75 -8.70 15.38
N ASP A 147 -15.93 -9.33 15.31
CA ASP A 147 -16.12 -10.73 15.70
C ASP A 147 -15.55 -11.66 14.61
N ARG A 148 -14.51 -12.42 14.95
CA ARG A 148 -13.76 -13.25 13.99
C ARG A 148 -14.54 -14.48 13.51
N ILE A 149 -15.64 -14.85 14.19
CA ILE A 149 -16.51 -15.95 13.77
C ILE A 149 -17.43 -15.48 12.64
N LYS A 150 -17.78 -14.20 12.62
CA LYS A 150 -18.77 -13.63 11.69
C LYS A 150 -18.11 -13.15 10.39
N ARG A 151 -18.87 -13.20 9.30
CA ARG A 151 -18.45 -12.62 8.01
C ARG A 151 -18.60 -11.09 8.06
N PRO A 152 -17.98 -10.34 7.12
CA PRO A 152 -18.11 -8.89 7.08
C PRO A 152 -19.56 -8.38 7.11
N ALA A 153 -20.46 -8.98 6.34
CA ALA A 153 -21.87 -8.59 6.28
C ALA A 153 -22.68 -8.96 7.54
N ASP A 154 -22.15 -9.84 8.39
CA ASP A 154 -22.81 -10.31 9.61
C ASP A 154 -22.31 -9.56 10.86
N GLN A 155 -21.35 -8.65 10.70
CA GLN A 155 -20.84 -7.83 11.81
C GLN A 155 -21.96 -6.93 12.33
N LEU A 156 -21.99 -6.72 13.66
CA LEU A 156 -22.94 -5.78 14.27
C LEU A 156 -22.67 -4.36 13.79
N ASP A 157 -21.39 -4.02 13.68
CA ASP A 157 -20.91 -2.76 13.11
C ASP A 157 -20.33 -3.06 11.71
N PRO A 158 -20.91 -2.51 10.62
CA PRO A 158 -20.42 -2.77 9.27
C PRO A 158 -19.00 -2.19 9.04
N ASP A 159 -18.57 -1.21 9.82
CA ASP A 159 -17.26 -0.54 9.68
C ASP A 159 -16.08 -1.40 10.17
N MET A 160 -16.36 -2.58 10.74
CA MET A 160 -15.36 -3.58 11.08
C MET A 160 -14.55 -4.06 9.87
N TYR A 161 -15.06 -3.84 8.67
CA TYR A 161 -14.38 -4.05 7.39
C TYR A 161 -14.56 -2.80 6.53
N VAL A 162 -13.49 -2.35 5.87
CA VAL A 162 -13.61 -1.23 4.92
C VAL A 162 -14.60 -1.59 3.81
N HIS A 163 -15.60 -0.75 3.60
CA HIS A 163 -16.63 -0.94 2.58
C HIS A 163 -17.05 0.37 1.90
N VAL A 164 -17.70 0.24 0.75
CA VAL A 164 -18.27 1.39 0.02
C VAL A 164 -19.57 1.81 0.70
N VAL A 165 -19.70 3.10 1.03
CA VAL A 165 -20.94 3.69 1.56
C VAL A 165 -21.68 4.52 0.52
N GLU A 166 -20.98 5.01 -0.50
CA GLU A 166 -21.56 5.84 -1.56
C GLU A 166 -20.83 5.63 -2.88
N ARG A 167 -21.58 5.62 -4.00
CA ARG A 167 -21.04 5.61 -5.36
C ARG A 167 -21.48 6.87 -6.08
N LYS A 168 -20.51 7.63 -6.57
CA LYS A 168 -20.69 8.90 -7.29
C LYS A 168 -20.28 8.71 -8.75
N LYS A 169 -20.56 9.72 -9.58
CA LYS A 169 -20.15 9.72 -10.99
C LYS A 169 -18.63 9.78 -11.16
N ASP A 170 -17.93 10.38 -10.21
CA ASP A 170 -16.49 10.67 -10.21
C ASP A 170 -15.68 9.80 -9.23
N GLY A 171 -16.33 8.91 -8.48
CA GLY A 171 -15.63 8.05 -7.54
C GLY A 171 -16.53 7.33 -6.54
N ILE A 172 -15.92 6.87 -5.45
CA ILE A 172 -16.58 6.17 -4.35
C ILE A 172 -16.20 6.79 -3.01
N VAL A 173 -17.10 6.71 -2.04
CA VAL A 173 -16.81 7.00 -0.64
C VAL A 173 -16.74 5.68 0.10
N VAL A 174 -15.67 5.48 0.86
CA VAL A 174 -15.46 4.30 1.70
C VAL A 174 -15.38 4.67 3.16
N VAL A 175 -15.80 3.75 4.03
CA VAL A 175 -15.71 3.87 5.50
C VAL A 175 -15.18 2.56 6.07
N GLY A 176 -14.45 2.66 7.19
CA GLY A 176 -13.89 1.54 7.94
C GLY A 176 -12.47 1.83 8.40
N CYS A 177 -11.77 0.80 8.87
CA CYS A 177 -10.40 0.94 9.40
C CYS A 177 -9.51 -0.24 9.04
N LYS A 178 -8.25 0.07 8.68
CA LYS A 178 -7.17 -0.89 8.48
C LYS A 178 -6.20 -0.84 9.66
N LEU A 179 -5.80 -2.00 10.18
CA LEU A 179 -4.94 -2.14 11.35
C LEU A 179 -3.60 -2.78 11.01
N HIS A 180 -2.58 -2.41 11.78
CA HIS A 180 -1.22 -2.94 11.68
C HIS A 180 -0.62 -2.73 10.29
N ILE A 181 -0.88 -1.56 9.70
CA ILE A 181 -0.30 -1.18 8.42
C ILE A 181 1.07 -0.58 8.70
N SER A 182 2.10 -1.39 8.48
CA SER A 182 3.49 -0.96 8.54
C SER A 182 3.69 0.30 7.68
N GLU A 183 4.57 1.20 8.11
CA GLU A 183 4.97 2.43 7.39
C GLU A 183 3.85 3.39 6.92
N ALA A 184 2.58 3.17 7.29
CA ALA A 184 1.47 3.98 6.79
C ALA A 184 1.59 5.46 7.15
N SER A 185 2.24 5.78 8.27
CA SER A 185 2.52 7.15 8.72
C SER A 185 3.51 7.89 7.83
N VAL A 186 4.34 7.17 7.09
CA VAL A 186 5.47 7.73 6.32
C VAL A 186 5.46 7.35 4.84
N SER A 187 4.39 6.68 4.38
CA SER A 187 4.21 6.31 2.97
C SER A 187 3.56 7.44 2.18
N ASP A 188 3.94 7.56 0.90
CA ASP A 188 3.34 8.51 -0.04
C ASP A 188 1.91 8.07 -0.41
N GLU A 189 1.70 6.77 -0.55
CA GLU A 189 0.43 6.19 -1.00
C GLU A 189 0.01 4.98 -0.14
N LEU A 190 -1.31 4.74 -0.05
CA LEU A 190 -1.87 3.55 0.57
C LEU A 190 -2.59 2.70 -0.49
N LEU A 191 -2.15 1.46 -0.65
CA LEU A 191 -2.81 0.46 -1.49
C LEU A 191 -3.83 -0.31 -0.65
N VAL A 192 -5.08 0.15 -0.66
CA VAL A 192 -6.16 -0.46 0.14
C VAL A 192 -6.73 -1.67 -0.58
N ILE A 193 -6.60 -2.85 0.04
CA ILE A 193 -7.08 -4.13 -0.51
C ILE A 193 -7.94 -4.90 0.51
N PRO A 194 -8.89 -5.74 0.06
CA PRO A 194 -9.72 -6.52 0.97
C PRO A 194 -8.92 -7.62 1.71
N THR A 195 -9.26 -7.88 2.98
CA THR A 195 -8.62 -8.96 3.78
C THR A 195 -9.38 -10.30 3.75
N TYR A 196 -10.60 -10.34 3.22
CA TYR A 196 -11.49 -11.50 3.33
C TYR A 196 -12.08 -11.87 1.98
N ARG A 197 -12.27 -13.18 1.74
CA ARG A 197 -12.90 -13.68 0.52
C ARG A 197 -14.36 -13.25 0.47
N GLN A 198 -14.75 -12.59 -0.61
CA GLN A 198 -16.15 -12.25 -0.88
C GLN A 198 -16.70 -13.14 -2.00
N ASN A 199 -18.01 -13.39 -2.01
CA ASN A 199 -18.66 -14.11 -3.10
C ASN A 199 -18.78 -13.22 -4.34
N CYS A 200 -18.68 -13.80 -5.55
CA CYS A 200 -18.73 -13.06 -6.83
C CYS A 200 -19.95 -12.12 -6.98
N ALA A 201 -21.11 -12.45 -6.40
CA ALA A 201 -22.30 -11.59 -6.47
C ALA A 201 -22.21 -10.33 -5.59
N ALA A 202 -21.42 -10.36 -4.51
CA ALA A 202 -21.09 -9.19 -3.70
C ALA A 202 -19.91 -8.39 -4.29
N PHE A 203 -19.20 -8.99 -5.26
CA PHE A 203 -18.00 -8.45 -5.89
C PHE A 203 -18.31 -7.25 -6.80
N SER A 204 -19.51 -7.18 -7.38
CA SER A 204 -20.00 -6.00 -8.12
C SER A 204 -20.16 -4.76 -7.21
N GLY A 205 -20.30 -4.99 -5.89
CA GLY A 205 -20.35 -3.96 -4.85
C GLY A 205 -19.02 -3.77 -4.11
N ALA A 206 -18.07 -4.70 -4.26
CA ALA A 206 -16.82 -4.72 -3.52
C ALA A 206 -15.73 -3.86 -4.18
N ILE A 207 -14.75 -3.50 -3.38
CA ILE A 207 -13.63 -2.59 -3.66
C ILE A 207 -12.75 -3.19 -4.76
N PHE A 208 -13.13 -2.97 -6.02
CA PHE A 208 -12.24 -3.04 -7.17
C PHE A 208 -12.11 -1.69 -7.88
N GLY A 209 -12.77 -0.64 -7.37
CA GLY A 209 -12.24 0.70 -7.60
C GLY A 209 -10.92 0.78 -6.84
N PHE A 210 -9.80 0.87 -7.56
CA PHE A 210 -8.50 1.14 -6.96
C PHE A 210 -8.62 2.34 -6.03
N LEU A 211 -8.63 2.06 -4.73
CA LEU A 211 -8.58 3.09 -3.75
C LEU A 211 -7.11 3.35 -3.47
N ILE A 212 -6.50 4.12 -4.37
CA ILE A 212 -5.32 4.91 -4.04
C ILE A 212 -5.86 6.06 -3.21
N MET A 213 -5.92 5.82 -1.90
CA MET A 213 -6.34 6.84 -0.96
C MET A 213 -5.17 7.81 -0.80
N TYR A 214 -5.25 8.95 -1.48
CA TYR A 214 -4.55 10.14 -0.99
C TYR A 214 -4.97 10.33 0.47
N LEU A 215 -4.02 10.52 1.36
CA LEU A 215 -4.19 10.79 2.80
C LEU A 215 -4.95 12.11 3.06
N LEU A 216 -6.20 12.20 2.61
CA LEU A 216 -7.03 13.39 2.75
C LEU A 216 -7.95 13.32 3.97
N SER A 217 -8.17 12.14 4.59
CA SER A 217 -9.06 12.07 5.77
C SER A 217 -8.98 10.78 6.61
N LEU A 218 -7.85 10.09 6.69
CA LEU A 218 -7.67 9.09 7.75
C LEU A 218 -7.31 9.82 9.05
N SER A 219 -8.32 10.16 9.86
CA SER A 219 -8.11 10.44 11.27
C SER A 219 -7.88 9.10 11.97
N PHE A 220 -6.63 8.79 12.33
CA PHE A 220 -6.34 7.70 13.25
C PHE A 220 -6.83 8.10 14.64
N ASN A 221 -8.11 7.86 14.93
CA ASN A 221 -8.58 7.88 16.30
C ASN A 221 -8.13 6.56 16.94
N LEU A 222 -6.97 6.56 17.58
CA LEU A 222 -6.60 5.54 18.57
C LEU A 222 -7.59 5.67 19.73
N GLY A 223 -8.77 5.11 19.53
CA GLY A 223 -9.78 4.94 20.56
C GLY A 223 -9.22 3.99 21.60
N LEU A 224 -8.65 4.57 22.66
CA LEU A 224 -8.43 3.93 23.94
C LEU A 224 -9.72 3.18 24.32
N ILE A 225 -9.63 1.86 24.34
CA ILE A 225 -10.55 1.04 25.12
C ILE A 225 -10.37 1.50 26.56
N LYS A 226 -11.30 2.32 27.06
CA LYS A 226 -11.47 2.52 28.50
C LYS A 226 -11.79 1.16 29.09
N SER A 227 -10.82 0.58 29.81
CA SER A 227 -11.08 -0.52 30.72
C SER A 227 -12.13 -0.06 31.73
N ARG A 228 -13.25 -0.76 31.78
CA ARG A 228 -13.98 -0.93 33.04
C ARG A 228 -13.35 -2.09 33.79
#